data_AF-A0A354Q829-F1
#
_entry.id   AF-A0A354Q829-F1
#
_cell.length_a   1.000
_cell.length_b   1.000
_cell.length_c   1.000
_cell.angle_alpha   90.00
_cell.angle_beta   90.00
_cell.angle_gamma   90.00
#
_symmetry.space_group_name_H-M   'P 1'
#
loop_
_entity.id
_entity.type
_entity.pdbx_description
1 polymer ?
#
loop_
_entity_poly.entity_id
_entity_poly.type
_entity_poly.pdbx_seq_one_letter_code
_entity_poly.pdbx_strand_id
1 'polypeptide(L)'
;MAWLWSGLVFHMRHYSSINWAAPAFGYLFAVQGFLLIAVGCFPKAPVWKAPRKWLVWVNQALFIMAVLVYPLACLLEGRTPMQLELFALTPAPTLIATFALLLFVDGHWRYWLVLIPVLWSFISGSFSWELQLLEAYAVFTALLVWLMNVGSEVFRLNMRKAK
;
A
#
# COMPACT_ATOMS: atom_id res chain seq x y z
N MET A 1 -11.40 5.09 1.70
CA MET A 1 -12.43 4.45 0.83
C MET A 1 -11.90 3.21 0.12
N ALA A 2 -10.78 3.28 -0.62
CA ALA A 2 -10.15 2.13 -1.29
C ALA A 2 -10.02 0.87 -0.39
N TRP A 3 -9.37 1.00 0.77
CA TRP A 3 -9.23 -0.10 1.74
C TRP A 3 -10.56 -0.68 2.21
N LEU A 4 -11.58 0.16 2.43
CA LEU A 4 -12.92 -0.32 2.83
C LEU A 4 -13.56 -1.13 1.70
N TRP A 5 -13.47 -0.67 0.45
CA TRP A 5 -14.02 -1.40 -0.68
C TRP A 5 -13.30 -2.75 -0.87
N SER A 6 -11.97 -2.75 -0.90
CA SER A 6 -11.19 -3.99 -1.03
C SER A 6 -11.45 -4.95 0.14
N GLY A 7 -11.67 -4.45 1.36
CA GLY A 7 -12.04 -5.30 2.49
C GLY A 7 -13.47 -5.86 2.39
N LEU A 8 -14.45 -4.97 2.25
CA LEU A 8 -15.87 -5.31 2.37
C LEU A 8 -16.45 -5.95 1.10
N VAL A 9 -15.94 -5.61 -0.08
CA VAL A 9 -16.45 -6.13 -1.36
C VAL A 9 -15.54 -7.20 -1.90
N PHE A 10 -14.24 -6.91 -2.07
CA PHE A 10 -13.32 -7.90 -2.63
C PHE A 10 -13.12 -9.07 -1.64
N HIS A 11 -12.67 -8.82 -0.41
CA HIS A 11 -12.41 -9.92 0.52
C HIS A 11 -13.68 -10.60 1.03
N MET A 12 -14.65 -9.84 1.54
CA MET A 12 -15.82 -10.45 2.17
C MET A 12 -16.86 -11.01 1.20
N ARG A 13 -17.07 -10.42 0.01
CA ARG A 13 -18.09 -10.89 -0.94
C ARG A 13 -17.53 -11.79 -2.03
N HIS A 14 -16.36 -11.49 -2.58
CA HIS A 14 -15.79 -12.27 -3.69
C HIS A 14 -14.80 -13.33 -3.21
N TYR A 15 -13.88 -12.98 -2.32
CA TYR A 15 -12.76 -13.87 -1.98
C TYR A 15 -13.09 -14.88 -0.87
N SER A 16 -14.13 -14.63 -0.07
CA SER A 16 -14.57 -15.51 1.03
C SER A 16 -15.09 -16.88 0.58
N SER A 17 -15.57 -16.99 -0.66
CA SER A 17 -15.94 -18.28 -1.24
C SER A 17 -14.73 -19.15 -1.64
N ILE A 18 -13.55 -18.53 -1.79
CA ILE A 18 -12.33 -19.18 -2.27
C ILE A 18 -11.34 -19.38 -1.13
N ASN A 19 -11.24 -18.41 -0.22
CA ASN A 19 -10.27 -18.40 0.85
C ASN A 19 -10.97 -18.18 2.20
N TRP A 20 -10.88 -19.20 3.06
CA TRP A 20 -11.48 -19.20 4.39
C TRP A 20 -10.97 -18.05 5.28
N ALA A 21 -9.75 -17.55 5.03
CA ALA A 21 -9.17 -16.43 5.77
C ALA A 21 -9.62 -15.06 5.23
N ALA A 22 -10.30 -14.99 4.08
CA ALA A 22 -10.72 -13.73 3.49
C ALA A 22 -11.58 -12.85 4.40
N PRO A 23 -12.52 -13.37 5.23
CA PRO A 23 -13.23 -12.52 6.19
C PRO A 23 -12.28 -11.81 7.17
N ALA A 24 -11.23 -12.49 7.65
CA ALA A 24 -10.23 -11.90 8.53
C ALA A 24 -9.44 -10.78 7.80
N PHE A 25 -9.08 -11.00 6.54
CA PHE A 25 -8.47 -9.96 5.71
C PHE A 25 -9.41 -8.78 5.51
N GLY A 26 -10.71 -9.03 5.30
CA GLY A 26 -11.73 -8.00 5.20
C GLY A 26 -11.78 -7.09 6.43
N TYR A 27 -11.75 -7.66 7.64
CA TYR A 27 -11.71 -6.88 8.88
C TYR A 27 -10.42 -6.06 9.01
N LEU A 28 -9.26 -6.66 8.70
CA LEU A 28 -7.98 -5.96 8.71
C LEU A 28 -7.99 -4.75 7.75
N PHE A 29 -8.54 -4.94 6.56
CA PHE A 29 -8.70 -3.87 5.57
C PHE A 29 -9.68 -2.79 6.03
N ALA A 30 -10.76 -3.19 6.69
CA ALA A 30 -11.71 -2.24 7.24
C ALA A 30 -11.07 -1.34 8.30
N VAL A 31 -10.29 -1.92 9.23
CA VAL A 31 -9.53 -1.17 10.23
C VAL A 31 -8.61 -0.15 9.57
N GLN A 32 -7.81 -0.57 8.58
CA GLN A 32 -6.93 0.36 7.86
C GLN A 32 -7.72 1.47 7.14
N GLY A 33 -8.84 1.13 6.53
CA GLY A 33 -9.74 2.09 5.89
C GLY A 33 -10.25 3.15 6.86
N PHE A 34 -10.67 2.75 8.05
CA PHE A 34 -11.12 3.67 9.10
C PHE A 34 -9.98 4.50 9.69
N LEU A 35 -8.79 3.91 9.90
CA LEU A 35 -7.61 4.66 10.36
C LEU A 35 -7.24 5.79 9.39
N LEU A 36 -7.24 5.52 8.08
CA LEU A 36 -6.97 6.53 7.06
C LEU A 36 -8.04 7.64 7.04
N ILE A 37 -9.32 7.29 7.21
CA ILE A 37 -10.41 8.27 7.29
C ILE A 37 -10.26 9.12 8.55
N ALA A 38 -10.05 8.49 9.71
CA ALA A 38 -9.89 9.17 10.98
C ALA A 38 -8.75 10.21 10.90
N VAL A 39 -7.56 9.78 10.45
CA VAL A 39 -6.41 10.68 10.28
C VAL A 39 -6.70 11.81 9.29
N GLY A 40 -7.42 11.53 8.19
CA GLY A 40 -7.81 12.54 7.22
C GLY A 40 -8.84 13.57 7.72
N CYS A 41 -9.65 13.21 8.72
CA CYS A 41 -10.68 14.07 9.31
C CYS A 41 -10.21 14.90 10.52
N PHE A 42 -9.02 14.65 11.07
CA PHE A 42 -8.54 15.41 12.24
C PHE A 42 -8.09 16.84 11.86
N PRO A 43 -8.42 17.89 12.67
CA PRO A 43 -8.07 19.29 12.38
C PRO A 43 -6.57 19.59 12.33
N LYS A 44 -5.76 18.79 13.02
CA LYS A 44 -4.29 18.77 12.92
C LYS A 44 -3.86 17.70 11.92
N ALA A 45 -4.43 17.75 10.72
CA ALA A 45 -4.18 16.81 9.64
C ALA A 45 -2.66 16.61 9.46
N PRO A 46 -2.23 15.42 9.02
CA PRO A 46 -0.82 15.22 8.72
C PRO A 46 -0.34 16.30 7.76
N VAL A 47 0.75 16.96 8.14
CA VAL A 47 1.37 17.96 7.28
C VAL A 47 1.87 17.20 6.06
N TRP A 48 1.28 17.51 4.90
CA TRP A 48 1.80 17.03 3.63
C TRP A 48 3.13 17.72 3.40
N LYS A 49 4.23 16.99 3.60
CA LYS A 49 5.56 17.52 3.38
C LYS A 49 6.01 17.10 2.01
N ALA A 50 6.47 18.08 1.22
CA ALA A 50 7.16 17.78 -0.01
C ALA A 50 8.36 16.85 0.30
N PRO A 51 8.39 15.63 -0.25
CA PRO A 51 9.55 14.77 -0.17
C PRO A 51 10.76 15.49 -0.79
N ARG A 52 11.96 14.93 -0.60
CA ARG A 52 13.15 15.38 -1.36
C ARG A 52 12.83 15.35 -2.85
N LYS A 53 13.40 16.28 -3.64
CA LYS A 53 13.11 16.38 -5.09
C LYS A 53 13.14 15.04 -5.83
N TRP A 54 14.14 14.18 -5.58
CA TRP A 54 14.21 12.85 -6.23
C TRP A 54 13.15 11.86 -5.74
N LEU A 55 12.76 11.93 -4.46
CA LEU A 55 11.71 11.10 -3.87
C LEU A 55 10.32 11.47 -4.40
N VAL A 56 10.10 12.73 -4.79
CA VAL A 56 8.85 13.13 -5.46
C VAL A 56 8.65 12.30 -6.73
N TRP A 57 9.70 12.17 -7.55
CA TRP A 57 9.67 11.38 -8.78
C TRP A 57 9.42 9.90 -8.51
N VAL A 58 10.13 9.32 -7.53
CA VAL A 58 9.95 7.90 -7.15
C VAL A 58 8.53 7.65 -6.63
N ASN A 59 8.01 8.53 -5.78
CA ASN A 59 6.66 8.40 -5.24
C ASN A 59 5.59 8.54 -6.35
N GLN A 60 5.75 9.52 -7.24
CA GLN A 60 4.84 9.71 -8.37
C GLN A 60 4.89 8.50 -9.29
N ALA A 61 6.07 7.99 -9.62
CA ALA A 61 6.23 6.79 -10.42
C ALA A 61 5.58 5.58 -9.75
N LEU A 62 5.77 5.39 -8.44
CA LEU A 62 5.15 4.28 -7.69
C LEU A 62 3.63 4.41 -7.64
N PHE A 63 3.10 5.61 -7.44
CA PHE A 63 1.67 5.87 -7.43
C PHE A 63 1.04 5.66 -8.82
N ILE A 64 1.67 6.19 -9.87
CA ILE A 64 1.25 5.97 -11.26
C ILE A 64 1.31 4.49 -11.60
N MET A 65 2.38 3.81 -11.18
CA MET A 65 2.53 2.38 -11.38
C MET A 65 1.37 1.63 -10.72
N ALA A 66 1.03 1.95 -9.46
CA ALA A 66 -0.08 1.31 -8.75
C ALA A 66 -1.44 1.53 -9.41
N VAL A 67 -1.69 2.73 -9.94
CA VAL A 67 -3.02 3.13 -10.43
C VAL A 67 -3.24 2.78 -11.89
N LEU A 68 -2.20 2.87 -12.73
CA LEU A 68 -2.33 2.75 -14.19
C LEU A 68 -1.62 1.52 -14.76
N VAL A 69 -0.47 1.15 -14.21
CA VAL A 69 0.37 0.09 -14.81
C VAL A 69 0.05 -1.28 -14.19
N TYR A 70 0.05 -1.36 -12.87
CA TYR A 70 -0.21 -2.58 -12.12
C TYR A 70 -1.55 -3.25 -12.45
N PRO A 71 -2.66 -2.52 -12.69
CA PRO A 71 -3.91 -3.18 -13.08
C PRO A 71 -3.79 -4.06 -14.33
N LEU A 72 -2.82 -3.77 -15.20
CA LEU A 72 -2.54 -4.53 -16.42
C LEU A 72 -1.62 -5.74 -16.17
N ALA A 73 -1.11 -5.95 -14.96
CA ALA A 73 -0.20 -7.05 -14.63
C ALA A 73 -0.79 -8.42 -14.97
N CYS A 74 -2.12 -8.57 -14.80
CA CYS A 74 -2.81 -9.81 -15.14
C CYS A 74 -2.62 -10.19 -16.62
N LEU A 75 -2.57 -9.21 -17.54
CA LEU A 75 -2.41 -9.46 -18.97
C LEU A 75 -1.01 -10.01 -19.29
N LEU A 76 0.01 -9.51 -18.58
CA LEU A 76 1.39 -10.00 -18.71
C LEU A 76 1.54 -11.44 -18.23
N GLU A 77 0.67 -11.86 -17.31
CA GLU A 77 0.59 -13.23 -16.79
C GLU A 77 -0.32 -14.14 -17.61
N GLY A 78 -0.82 -13.66 -18.77
CA GLY A 78 -1.72 -14.43 -19.64
C GLY A 78 -3.16 -14.54 -19.13
N ARG A 79 -3.53 -13.76 -18.10
CA ARG A 79 -4.90 -13.69 -17.56
C ARG A 79 -5.79 -12.79 -18.43
N THR A 80 -7.09 -12.95 -18.29
CA THR A 80 -8.08 -12.24 -19.11
C THR A 80 -8.26 -10.77 -18.69
N PRO A 81 -8.75 -9.88 -19.59
CA PRO A 81 -9.08 -8.49 -19.23
C PRO A 81 -10.15 -8.34 -18.14
N MET A 82 -10.93 -9.38 -17.86
CA MET A 82 -11.89 -9.39 -16.75
C MET A 82 -11.21 -9.48 -15.38
N GLN A 83 -9.93 -9.83 -15.34
CA GLN A 83 -9.13 -10.01 -14.13
C GLN A 83 -8.21 -8.82 -13.85
N LEU A 84 -8.48 -7.66 -14.47
CA LEU A 84 -7.74 -6.43 -14.20
C LEU A 84 -7.81 -6.07 -12.71
N GLU A 85 -6.64 -5.83 -12.13
CA GLU A 85 -6.50 -5.51 -10.72
C GLU A 85 -6.56 -3.99 -10.52
N LEU A 86 -7.75 -3.43 -10.65
CA LEU A 86 -7.96 -1.99 -10.61
C LEU A 86 -7.74 -1.40 -9.21
N PHE A 87 -7.03 -0.26 -9.16
CA PHE A 87 -6.85 0.51 -7.93
C PHE A 87 -8.19 0.83 -7.24
N ALA A 88 -8.17 0.78 -5.92
CA ALA A 88 -9.33 0.95 -5.03
C ALA A 88 -10.39 -0.15 -5.09
N LEU A 89 -10.33 -1.03 -6.09
CA LEU A 89 -11.19 -2.20 -6.19
C LEU A 89 -10.49 -3.44 -5.65
N THR A 90 -9.21 -3.64 -5.98
CA THR A 90 -8.44 -4.82 -5.57
C THR A 90 -7.35 -4.49 -4.53
N PRO A 91 -6.97 -5.47 -3.69
CA PRO A 91 -6.04 -5.25 -2.57
C PRO A 91 -4.64 -4.77 -2.98
N ALA A 92 -4.02 -5.43 -3.97
CA ALA A 92 -2.63 -5.20 -4.37
C ALA A 92 -2.32 -3.75 -4.83
N PRO A 93 -3.02 -3.17 -5.82
CA PRO A 93 -2.77 -1.78 -6.23
C PRO A 93 -3.11 -0.79 -5.11
N THR A 94 -4.12 -1.08 -4.29
CA THR A 94 -4.47 -0.25 -3.14
C THR A 94 -3.34 -0.23 -2.10
N LEU A 95 -2.70 -1.37 -1.85
CA LEU A 95 -1.54 -1.46 -0.98
C LEU A 95 -0.37 -0.63 -1.52
N ILE A 96 0.01 -0.84 -2.79
CA ILE A 96 1.14 -0.15 -3.43
C ILE A 96 0.92 1.37 -3.42
N ALA A 97 -0.27 1.83 -3.81
CA ALA A 97 -0.62 3.25 -3.77
C ALA A 97 -0.60 3.80 -2.35
N THR A 98 -0.95 3.01 -1.34
CA THR A 98 -0.90 3.43 0.07
C THR A 98 0.54 3.65 0.52
N PHE A 99 1.48 2.76 0.18
CA PHE A 99 2.90 3.02 0.45
C PHE A 99 3.38 4.32 -0.21
N ALA A 100 3.00 4.57 -1.47
CA ALA A 100 3.35 5.80 -2.16
C ALA A 100 2.76 7.05 -1.49
N LEU A 101 1.52 7.00 -1.02
CA LEU A 101 0.86 8.10 -0.31
C LEU A 101 1.48 8.36 1.08
N LEU A 102 1.77 7.30 1.85
CA LEU A 102 2.34 7.42 3.19
C LEU A 102 3.75 8.04 3.19
N LEU A 103 4.43 8.07 2.05
CA LEU A 103 5.69 8.79 1.88
C LEU A 103 5.54 10.32 1.88
N PHE A 104 4.34 10.85 1.68
CA PHE A 104 4.05 12.28 1.75
C PHE A 104 3.49 12.72 3.12
N VAL A 105 3.15 11.77 3.98
CA VAL A 105 2.61 12.02 5.32
C VAL A 105 3.77 12.31 6.26
N ASP A 106 3.84 13.51 6.83
CA ASP A 106 4.84 13.84 7.87
C ASP A 106 4.32 13.49 9.28
N GLY A 107 5.26 13.31 10.22
CA GLY A 107 4.97 13.06 11.63
C GLY A 107 4.79 11.58 12.00
N HIS A 108 4.36 11.34 13.24
CA HIS A 108 4.28 9.98 13.81
C HIS A 108 3.14 9.14 13.20
N TRP A 109 2.11 9.78 12.63
CA TRP A 109 0.95 9.10 12.05
C TRP A 109 1.32 8.12 10.94
N ARG A 110 2.32 8.43 10.11
CA ARG A 110 2.76 7.54 9.04
C ARG A 110 3.24 6.18 9.55
N TYR A 111 3.84 6.13 10.75
CA TYR A 111 4.32 4.87 11.33
C TYR A 111 3.19 4.01 11.86
N TRP A 112 2.12 4.63 12.36
CA TRP A 112 0.91 3.89 12.76
C TRP A 112 0.12 3.41 11.55
N LEU A 113 -0.03 4.27 10.54
CA LEU A 113 -0.79 3.96 9.32
C LEU A 113 -0.13 2.91 8.43
N VAL A 114 1.18 2.65 8.59
CA VAL A 114 1.90 1.67 7.77
C VAL A 114 1.87 0.25 8.34
N LEU A 115 1.49 0.06 9.62
CA LEU A 115 1.58 -1.26 10.27
C LEU A 115 0.77 -2.32 9.53
N ILE A 116 -0.48 -2.02 9.21
CA ILE A 116 -1.36 -2.92 8.45
C ILE A 116 -0.86 -3.10 7.02
N PRO A 117 -0.50 -2.04 6.25
CA PRO A 117 0.15 -2.19 4.96
C PRO A 117 1.39 -3.10 4.97
N VAL A 118 2.29 -2.95 5.94
CA VAL A 118 3.48 -3.80 6.07
C VAL A 118 3.07 -5.25 6.32
N LEU A 119 2.18 -5.49 7.30
CA LEU A 119 1.69 -6.85 7.56
C LEU A 119 1.06 -7.48 6.32
N TRP A 120 0.20 -6.73 5.64
CA TRP A 120 -0.44 -7.20 4.41
C TRP A 120 0.56 -7.44 3.28
N SER A 121 1.61 -6.62 3.17
CA SER A 121 2.65 -6.81 2.16
C SER A 121 3.38 -8.14 2.30
N PHE A 122 3.60 -8.61 3.54
CA PHE A 122 4.17 -9.94 3.77
C PHE A 122 3.16 -11.04 3.43
N ILE A 123 1.90 -10.89 3.82
CA ILE A 123 0.87 -11.88 3.51
C ILE A 123 0.68 -12.01 1.99
N SER A 124 0.32 -10.91 1.31
CA SER A 124 0.09 -10.87 -0.14
C SER A 124 1.37 -11.26 -0.90
N GLY A 125 2.50 -10.65 -0.53
CA GLY A 125 3.78 -10.90 -1.19
C GLY A 125 4.22 -12.37 -1.10
N SER A 126 4.06 -13.01 0.06
CA SER A 126 4.38 -14.43 0.21
C SER A 126 3.43 -15.33 -0.60
N PHE A 127 2.11 -15.09 -0.57
CA PHE A 127 1.18 -15.85 -1.40
C PHE A 127 1.50 -15.72 -2.88
N SER A 128 1.71 -14.49 -3.35
CA SER A 128 1.99 -14.22 -4.76
C SER A 128 3.37 -14.73 -5.19
N TRP A 129 4.34 -14.82 -4.26
CA TRP A 129 5.64 -15.42 -4.53
C TRP A 129 5.52 -16.92 -4.81
N GLU A 130 4.78 -17.64 -3.98
CA GLU A 130 4.51 -19.07 -4.18
C GLU A 130 3.74 -19.33 -5.48
N LEU A 131 2.85 -18.41 -5.84
CA LEU A 131 2.08 -18.46 -7.09
C LEU A 131 2.85 -17.92 -8.31
N GLN A 132 4.10 -17.47 -8.13
CA GLN A 132 4.95 -16.90 -9.18
C GLN A 132 4.30 -15.72 -9.93
N LEU A 133 3.54 -14.90 -9.22
CA LEU A 133 2.85 -13.72 -9.76
C LEU A 133 3.72 -12.46 -9.66
N LEU A 134 3.52 -11.54 -10.60
CA LEU A 134 4.19 -10.23 -10.64
C LEU A 134 3.87 -9.40 -9.38
N GLU A 135 2.73 -9.65 -8.75
CA GLU A 135 2.31 -9.01 -7.50
C GLU A 135 3.40 -9.06 -6.43
N ALA A 136 4.09 -10.19 -6.25
CA ALA A 136 5.10 -10.34 -5.21
C ALA A 136 6.21 -9.28 -5.35
N TYR A 137 6.73 -9.14 -6.57
CA TYR A 137 7.77 -8.16 -6.88
C TYR A 137 7.26 -6.73 -6.71
N ALA A 138 6.04 -6.43 -7.16
CA ALA A 138 5.45 -5.10 -7.06
C ALA A 138 5.25 -4.67 -5.59
N VAL A 139 4.68 -5.56 -4.77
CA VAL A 139 4.41 -5.33 -3.35
C VAL A 139 5.69 -5.19 -2.55
N PHE A 140 6.66 -6.10 -2.73
CA PHE A 140 7.94 -6.00 -2.01
C PHE A 140 8.76 -4.80 -2.45
N THR A 141 8.72 -4.42 -3.73
CA THR A 141 9.38 -3.19 -4.20
C THR A 141 8.78 -1.94 -3.54
N ALA A 142 7.44 -1.87 -3.44
CA ALA A 142 6.77 -0.76 -2.78
C ALA A 142 7.15 -0.65 -1.28
N LEU A 143 7.18 -1.80 -0.59
CA LEU A 143 7.63 -1.88 0.80
C LEU A 143 9.09 -1.42 0.95
N LEU A 144 9.99 -1.91 0.09
CA LEU A 144 11.41 -1.56 0.12
C LEU A 144 11.63 -0.06 -0.10
N VAL A 145 10.95 0.53 -1.08
CA VAL A 145 11.00 1.98 -1.33
C VAL A 145 10.55 2.76 -0.09
N TRP A 146 9.48 2.30 0.57
CA TRP A 146 8.99 2.92 1.80
C TRP A 146 10.03 2.81 2.94
N LEU A 147 10.61 1.63 3.16
CA LEU A 147 11.62 1.40 4.20
C LEU A 147 12.91 2.21 3.98
N MET A 148 13.42 2.25 2.74
CA MET A 148 14.61 3.01 2.39
C MET A 148 14.42 4.50 2.67
N ASN A 149 13.22 5.03 2.39
CA ASN A 149 12.88 6.41 2.69
C ASN A 149 12.98 6.69 4.19
N VAL A 150 12.28 5.89 5.00
CA VAL A 150 12.24 6.03 6.46
C VAL A 150 13.64 5.91 7.06
N GLY A 151 14.41 4.90 6.66
CA GLY A 151 15.79 4.71 7.12
C GLY A 151 16.68 5.92 6.80
N SER A 152 16.54 6.48 5.59
CA SER A 152 17.30 7.67 5.20
C SER A 152 16.94 8.93 6.01
N GLU A 153 15.73 9.00 6.55
CA GLU A 153 15.28 10.11 7.37
C GLU A 153 15.78 9.99 8.81
N VAL A 154 15.64 8.82 9.41
CA VAL A 154 16.13 8.52 10.77
C VAL A 154 17.64 8.75 10.86
N PHE A 155 18.41 8.23 9.90
CA PHE A 155 19.85 8.42 9.83
C PHE A 155 20.25 9.90 9.85
N ARG A 156 19.52 10.75 9.11
CA ARG A 156 19.81 12.18 9.06
C ARG A 156 19.43 12.94 10.32
N LEU A 157 18.31 12.57 10.95
CA LEU A 157 17.91 13.18 12.23
C LEU A 157 18.98 12.91 13.30
N ASN A 158 19.55 11.71 13.30
CA ASN A 158 20.67 11.37 14.19
C ASN A 158 21.93 12.20 13.86
N MET A 159 22.29 12.34 12.58
CA MET A 159 23.43 13.18 12.17
C MET A 159 23.27 14.67 12.50
N ARG A 160 22.04 15.19 12.49
CA ARG A 160 21.77 16.59 12.88
C ARG A 160 21.87 16.80 14.38
N LYS A 161 21.48 15.81 15.20
CA LYS A 161 21.61 15.86 16.66
C LYS A 161 23.06 15.71 17.14
N ALA A 162 23.92 15.14 16.30
CA ALA A 162 25.35 14.94 16.59
C ALA A 162 26.25 16.15 16.24
N LYS A 163 25.66 17.22 15.67
CA LYS A 163 26.33 18.51 15.41
C LYS A 163 25.84 19.53 16.42
#